data_AF-A0A8W8J3U1-F1
#
_entry.id   AF-A0A8W8J3U1-F1
#
_cell.length_a   1.000
_cell.length_b   1.000
_cell.length_c   1.000
_cell.angle_alpha   90.00
_cell.angle_beta   90.00
_cell.angle_gamma   90.00
#
_symmetry.space_group_name_H-M   'P 1'
#
loop_
_entity.id
_entity.type
_entity.pdbx_description
1 polymer ?
#
loop_
_entity_poly.entity_id
_entity_poly.type
_entity_poly.pdbx_seq_one_letter_code
_entity_poly.pdbx_strand_id
1 'polypeptide(L)'
;MVRRRCLKSVLLCILFVLGNLLLLAIIQIMTWSSGNTPGYHALLSKNPIYYEKSNNPRATERGEHQIQQSQRETELDRVQKKRREHLQEICRYKKMTYLGFSPENAVRNHFVLDQNSRILYCAMEKVGSTFWRRLFQILAGKSKSKSPFDIDPGDALGGNVKTFSDLPFYMITAIVSSYKKFIIVRNPFERLFSGYIDKIFSLTFSHIGKHIVLTQRPNATHHSKQCGHDVTFAEFVKYFIQGERTKKHRDGHFIPMYDHCKPCQIGYDYIAKLETLEKDTIYILKQLNFSSMASSLEKGFKEKTKNDSAEDQTDLLFRYMKVLEKCISRHEIQKIFWRKEQIRGIIDPDIRFPFSEKESSSLTQEQYLGALHRSVGRTRSKEMAKKFRRDALLKAYSTIPKSDLEALKEIFKPDCEIFDYDCNSV
;
A
#
# COMPACT_ATOMS: atom_id res chain seq x y z
N MET A 1 4.35 -24.42 -67.40
CA MET A 1 3.53 -23.19 -67.46
C MET A 1 2.75 -22.87 -66.17
N VAL A 2 2.48 -23.83 -65.28
CA VAL A 2 1.63 -23.64 -64.07
C VAL A 2 2.30 -22.85 -62.94
N ARG A 3 3.63 -22.98 -62.74
CA ARG A 3 4.37 -22.28 -61.66
C ARG A 3 4.43 -20.74 -61.79
N ARG A 4 4.38 -20.19 -63.01
CA ARG A 4 4.42 -18.73 -63.24
C ARG A 4 3.07 -18.04 -63.00
N ARG A 5 1.94 -18.76 -63.10
CA ARG A 5 0.61 -18.20 -62.80
C ARG A 5 0.37 -18.06 -61.29
N CYS A 6 0.82 -19.05 -60.50
CA CYS A 6 0.67 -19.02 -59.04
C CYS A 6 1.47 -17.88 -58.39
N LEU A 7 2.69 -17.62 -58.86
CA LEU A 7 3.51 -16.51 -58.35
C LEU A 7 2.88 -15.13 -58.62
N LYS A 8 2.22 -14.94 -59.78
CA LYS A 8 1.53 -13.70 -60.11
C LYS A 8 0.30 -13.47 -59.23
N SER A 9 -0.45 -14.52 -58.90
CA SER A 9 -1.61 -14.44 -58.01
C SER A 9 -1.20 -14.13 -56.56
N VAL A 10 -0.11 -14.73 -56.06
CA VAL A 10 0.42 -14.44 -54.73
C VAL A 10 0.96 -13.01 -54.64
N LEU A 11 1.66 -12.54 -55.68
CA LEU A 11 2.14 -11.15 -55.74
C LEU A 11 0.99 -10.14 -55.78
N LEU A 12 -0.10 -10.44 -56.52
CA LEU A 12 -1.30 -9.59 -56.52
C LEU A 12 -1.96 -9.52 -55.14
N CYS A 13 -2.06 -10.64 -54.42
CA CYS A 13 -2.62 -10.66 -53.07
C CYS A 13 -1.75 -9.86 -52.09
N ILE A 14 -0.42 -9.99 -52.17
CA ILE A 14 0.51 -9.23 -51.31
C ILE A 14 0.40 -7.73 -51.60
N LEU A 15 0.36 -7.33 -52.88
CA LEU A 15 0.19 -5.93 -53.27
C LEU A 15 -1.18 -5.37 -52.82
N PHE A 16 -2.23 -6.18 -52.86
CA PHE A 16 -3.56 -5.77 -52.38
C PHE A 16 -3.58 -5.58 -50.86
N VAL A 17 -2.96 -6.48 -50.09
CA VAL A 17 -2.87 -6.37 -48.63
C VAL A 17 -2.01 -5.17 -48.22
N LEU A 18 -0.86 -4.97 -48.87
CA LEU A 18 0.01 -3.82 -48.61
C LEU A 18 -0.67 -2.50 -49.00
N GLY A 19 -1.44 -2.47 -50.10
CA GLY A 19 -2.22 -1.31 -50.51
C GLY A 19 -3.31 -0.93 -49.49
N ASN A 20 -4.01 -1.92 -48.93
CA ASN A 20 -5.03 -1.68 -47.89
C ASN A 20 -4.40 -1.23 -46.55
N LEU A 21 -3.24 -1.77 -46.18
CA LEU A 21 -2.51 -1.32 -44.99
C LEU A 21 -1.99 0.12 -45.16
N LEU A 22 -1.52 0.48 -46.35
CA LEU A 22 -1.10 1.85 -46.66
C LEU A 22 -2.29 2.82 -46.61
N LEU A 23 -3.45 2.41 -47.13
CA LEU A 23 -4.68 3.21 -47.08
C LEU A 23 -5.15 3.44 -45.64
N LEU A 24 -5.12 2.41 -44.78
CA LEU A 24 -5.45 2.52 -43.36
C LEU A 24 -4.46 3.42 -42.60
N ALA A 25 -3.17 3.35 -42.92
CA ALA A 25 -2.16 4.24 -42.36
C ALA A 25 -2.37 5.70 -42.81
N ILE A 26 -2.74 5.94 -44.07
CA ILE A 26 -3.07 7.27 -44.58
C ILE A 26 -4.34 7.81 -43.90
N ILE A 27 -5.37 6.98 -43.68
CA ILE A 27 -6.58 7.38 -42.94
C ILE A 27 -6.24 7.71 -41.47
N GLN A 28 -5.36 6.95 -40.81
CA GLN A 28 -4.87 7.28 -39.47
C GLN A 28 -4.05 8.57 -39.43
N ILE A 29 -3.22 8.84 -40.44
CA ILE A 29 -2.43 10.08 -40.53
C ILE A 29 -3.34 11.28 -40.80
N MET A 30 -4.34 11.14 -41.70
CA MET A 30 -5.30 12.21 -41.98
C MET A 30 -6.19 12.50 -40.77
N THR A 31 -6.62 11.49 -40.02
CA THR A 31 -7.40 11.70 -38.78
C THR A 31 -6.57 12.24 -37.61
N TRP A 32 -5.24 12.09 -37.63
CA TRP A 32 -4.35 12.69 -36.65
C TRP A 32 -3.93 14.13 -37.02
N SER A 33 -3.88 14.43 -38.33
CA SER A 33 -3.59 15.76 -38.88
C SER A 33 -4.80 16.71 -38.86
N SER A 34 -6.03 16.21 -38.76
CA SER A 34 -7.24 17.01 -38.59
C SER A 34 -7.63 17.08 -37.11
N GLY A 35 -6.82 17.78 -36.31
CA GLY A 35 -7.19 18.21 -34.97
C GLY A 35 -8.32 19.24 -35.03
N ASN A 36 -9.56 18.77 -35.13
CA ASN A 36 -10.77 19.49 -34.75
C ASN A 36 -11.98 18.56 -34.82
N THR A 37 -12.45 18.09 -33.66
CA THR A 37 -13.86 17.77 -33.41
C THR A 37 -14.14 17.76 -31.89
N PRO A 38 -15.38 18.10 -31.50
CA PRO A 38 -15.64 19.08 -30.44
C PRO A 38 -15.95 18.45 -29.07
N GLY A 39 -15.93 19.30 -28.05
CA GLY A 39 -16.06 18.93 -26.64
C GLY A 39 -17.32 18.16 -26.27
N TYR A 40 -17.12 17.08 -25.52
CA TYR A 40 -18.12 16.43 -24.68
C TYR A 40 -18.03 16.93 -23.23
N HIS A 41 -17.95 18.26 -23.08
CA HIS A 41 -18.08 18.98 -21.80
C HIS A 41 -19.27 19.94 -21.89
N ALA A 42 -20.47 19.44 -22.14
CA ALA A 42 -21.72 20.20 -22.02
C ALA A 42 -22.96 19.30 -22.11
N LEU A 43 -23.16 18.36 -21.18
CA LEU A 43 -24.45 17.65 -21.04
C LEU A 43 -24.78 17.29 -19.58
N LEU A 44 -24.44 18.19 -18.65
CA LEU A 44 -25.01 18.19 -17.29
C LEU A 44 -25.25 19.64 -16.83
N SER A 45 -26.12 20.34 -17.55
CA SER A 45 -26.73 21.59 -17.08
C SER A 45 -27.82 21.98 -18.07
N LYS A 46 -29.05 22.16 -17.55
CA LYS A 46 -30.30 22.60 -18.20
C LYS A 46 -31.23 21.48 -18.68
N ASN A 47 -32.10 21.04 -17.78
CA ASN A 47 -33.53 20.96 -18.07
C ASN A 47 -34.26 21.71 -16.94
N PRO A 48 -34.97 22.82 -17.22
CA PRO A 48 -35.92 23.39 -16.29
C PRO A 48 -37.16 22.49 -16.26
N ILE A 49 -37.45 21.90 -15.11
CA ILE A 49 -38.74 21.26 -14.86
C ILE A 49 -39.76 22.41 -14.73
N TYR A 50 -40.60 22.57 -15.76
CA TYR A 50 -41.81 23.36 -15.67
C TYR A 50 -42.76 22.67 -14.69
N TYR A 51 -42.94 23.29 -13.52
CA TYR A 51 -43.99 22.95 -12.57
C TYR A 51 -45.33 23.46 -13.08
N GLU A 52 -46.29 22.55 -13.21
CA GLU A 52 -47.70 22.86 -13.36
C GLU A 52 -48.23 23.34 -11.99
N LYS A 53 -48.80 24.56 -11.94
CA LYS A 53 -49.33 25.17 -10.71
C LYS A 53 -50.58 24.43 -10.26
N SER A 54 -50.43 23.61 -9.22
CA SER A 54 -51.53 23.15 -8.37
C SER A 54 -51.66 24.10 -7.17
N ASN A 55 -52.75 24.84 -7.10
CA ASN A 55 -53.06 25.74 -5.99
C ASN A 55 -53.52 24.93 -4.76
N ASN A 56 -52.60 24.66 -3.82
CA ASN A 56 -52.97 24.19 -2.48
C ASN A 56 -52.11 24.88 -1.39
N PRO A 57 -52.66 25.84 -0.61
CA PRO A 57 -51.91 26.67 0.33
C PRO A 57 -51.31 25.98 1.57
N ARG A 58 -51.34 24.64 1.69
CA ARG A 58 -50.83 23.88 2.85
C ARG A 58 -49.56 23.08 2.61
N ALA A 59 -49.00 23.10 1.40
CA ALA A 59 -47.78 22.35 1.05
C ALA A 59 -46.48 23.16 1.17
N THR A 60 -46.57 24.48 1.33
CA THR A 60 -45.43 25.40 1.21
C THR A 60 -44.51 25.43 2.43
N GLU A 61 -44.99 25.15 3.64
CA GLU A 61 -44.14 25.15 4.85
C GLU A 61 -43.33 23.86 5.04
N ARG A 62 -43.72 22.74 4.42
CA ARG A 62 -42.98 21.46 4.50
C ARG A 62 -41.91 21.30 3.42
N GLY A 63 -42.06 21.98 2.29
CA GLY A 63 -41.13 21.91 1.15
C GLY A 63 -39.86 22.75 1.33
N GLU A 64 -39.93 23.86 2.08
CA GLU A 64 -38.77 24.73 2.32
C GLU A 64 -37.80 24.15 3.36
N HIS A 65 -38.29 23.29 4.27
CA HIS A 65 -37.44 22.62 5.26
C HIS A 65 -36.64 21.42 4.72
N GLN A 66 -36.95 20.91 3.51
CA GLN A 66 -36.27 19.74 2.93
C GLN A 66 -35.23 20.07 1.86
N ILE A 67 -35.11 21.32 1.42
CA ILE A 67 -34.12 21.74 0.40
C ILE A 67 -32.89 22.42 1.03
N GLN A 68 -32.92 22.70 2.33
CA GLN A 68 -31.83 23.37 3.06
C GLN A 68 -30.96 22.43 3.91
N GLN A 69 -30.81 21.17 3.47
CA GLN A 69 -29.79 20.26 4.00
C GLN A 69 -28.73 20.00 2.92
N SER A 70 -28.15 21.09 2.37
CA SER A 70 -26.86 20.97 1.69
C SER A 70 -25.88 20.39 2.70
N GLN A 71 -25.41 19.16 2.48
CA GLN A 71 -24.41 18.52 3.31
C GLN A 71 -23.25 19.49 3.48
N ARG A 72 -23.07 20.03 4.70
CA ARG A 72 -21.88 20.85 4.98
C ARG A 72 -20.68 19.95 4.77
N GLU A 73 -19.85 20.31 3.80
CA GLU A 73 -18.59 19.65 3.51
C GLU A 73 -17.80 19.51 4.82
N THR A 74 -17.51 18.28 5.22
CA THR A 74 -16.79 17.98 6.46
C THR A 74 -15.30 18.32 6.29
N GLU A 75 -14.58 18.44 7.40
CA GLU A 75 -13.11 18.61 7.36
C GLU A 75 -12.44 17.46 6.57
N LEU A 76 -12.92 16.22 6.73
CA LEU A 76 -12.37 15.07 6.02
C LEU A 76 -12.69 15.07 4.53
N ASP A 77 -13.85 15.62 4.12
CA ASP A 77 -14.16 15.83 2.70
C ASP A 77 -13.13 16.78 2.06
N ARG A 78 -12.81 17.89 2.73
CA ARG A 78 -11.79 18.84 2.27
C ARG A 78 -10.40 18.21 2.19
N VAL A 79 -10.01 17.45 3.21
CA VAL A 79 -8.71 16.76 3.24
C VAL A 79 -8.59 15.76 2.09
N GLN A 80 -9.61 14.93 1.86
CA GLN A 80 -9.58 13.92 0.80
C GLN A 80 -9.67 14.54 -0.59
N LYS A 81 -10.47 15.60 -0.75
CA LYS A 81 -10.50 16.41 -1.97
C LYS A 81 -9.12 16.98 -2.30
N LYS A 82 -8.46 17.64 -1.34
CA LYS A 82 -7.11 18.18 -1.51
C LYS A 82 -6.10 17.10 -1.92
N ARG A 83 -6.10 15.95 -1.25
CA ARG A 83 -5.19 14.82 -1.57
C ARG A 83 -5.41 14.32 -3.00
N ARG A 84 -6.67 14.17 -3.42
CA ARG A 84 -7.02 13.70 -4.77
C ARG A 84 -6.63 14.72 -5.85
N GLU A 85 -6.95 15.99 -5.64
CA GLU A 85 -6.59 17.07 -6.58
C GLU A 85 -5.08 17.21 -6.74
N HIS A 86 -4.34 17.14 -5.63
CA HIS A 86 -2.87 17.13 -5.64
C HIS A 86 -2.28 15.96 -6.44
N LEU A 87 -2.75 14.73 -6.20
CA LEU A 87 -2.33 13.56 -6.98
C LEU A 87 -2.61 13.78 -8.48
N GLN A 88 -3.80 14.26 -8.83
CA GLN A 88 -4.18 14.52 -10.21
C GLN A 88 -3.29 15.57 -10.88
N GLU A 89 -2.97 16.65 -10.16
CA GLU A 89 -2.08 17.71 -10.63
C GLU A 89 -0.67 17.18 -10.93
N ILE A 90 -0.05 16.48 -9.98
CA ILE A 90 1.29 15.89 -10.17
C ILE A 90 1.28 14.90 -11.34
N CYS A 91 0.28 14.02 -11.37
CA CYS A 91 0.18 13.00 -12.40
C CYS A 91 -0.12 13.57 -13.79
N ARG A 92 -0.73 14.76 -13.91
CA ARG A 92 -0.96 15.42 -15.22
C ARG A 92 0.33 15.60 -16.01
N TYR A 93 1.43 15.94 -15.33
CA TYR A 93 2.71 16.24 -15.96
C TYR A 93 3.74 15.11 -15.82
N LYS A 94 3.60 14.27 -14.78
CA LYS A 94 4.59 13.24 -14.43
C LYS A 94 4.13 11.81 -14.75
N LYS A 95 2.98 11.61 -15.40
CA LYS A 95 2.44 10.26 -15.69
C LYS A 95 3.44 9.30 -16.34
N MET A 96 4.20 9.79 -17.32
CA MET A 96 5.21 8.98 -18.02
C MET A 96 6.47 8.78 -17.18
N THR A 97 6.90 9.80 -16.43
CA THR A 97 8.07 9.73 -15.55
C THR A 97 7.84 8.79 -14.35
N TYR A 98 6.62 8.76 -13.83
CA TYR A 98 6.23 7.99 -12.63
C TYR A 98 5.46 6.72 -12.99
N LEU A 99 5.85 6.06 -14.09
CA LEU A 99 5.30 4.76 -14.48
C LEU A 99 5.78 3.63 -13.57
N GLY A 100 7.00 3.75 -13.03
CA GLY A 100 7.66 2.68 -12.26
C GLY A 100 8.15 1.52 -13.14
N PHE A 101 8.76 0.51 -12.51
CA PHE A 101 9.46 -0.58 -13.19
C PHE A 101 8.94 -1.97 -12.77
N SER A 102 8.01 -2.05 -11.83
CA SER A 102 7.41 -3.31 -11.40
C SER A 102 6.70 -4.00 -12.57
N PRO A 103 6.94 -5.32 -12.78
CA PRO A 103 6.26 -6.12 -13.78
C PRO A 103 4.73 -6.09 -13.62
N GLU A 104 4.00 -6.17 -14.73
CA GLU A 104 2.53 -6.07 -14.74
C GLU A 104 1.87 -7.12 -13.83
N ASN A 105 2.34 -8.36 -13.87
CA ASN A 105 1.80 -9.45 -13.04
C ASN A 105 1.98 -9.17 -11.54
N ALA A 106 3.12 -8.63 -11.13
CA ALA A 106 3.37 -8.23 -9.74
C ALA A 106 2.39 -7.12 -9.33
N VAL A 107 2.24 -6.09 -10.17
CA VAL A 107 1.30 -4.99 -9.94
C VAL A 107 -0.13 -5.50 -9.80
N ARG A 108 -0.58 -6.38 -10.70
CA ARG A 108 -1.96 -6.91 -10.72
C ARG A 108 -2.32 -7.72 -9.47
N ASN A 109 -1.36 -8.44 -8.90
CA ASN A 109 -1.55 -9.17 -7.63
C ASN A 109 -1.88 -8.25 -6.45
N HIS A 110 -1.52 -6.97 -6.51
CA HIS A 110 -1.75 -6.02 -5.42
C HIS A 110 -3.16 -5.43 -5.43
N PHE A 111 -3.87 -5.50 -6.55
CA PHE A 111 -5.21 -4.93 -6.70
C PHE A 111 -6.27 -5.95 -6.35
N VAL A 112 -6.92 -5.76 -5.20
CA VAL A 112 -8.07 -6.56 -4.77
C VAL A 112 -9.37 -5.81 -5.07
N LEU A 113 -10.39 -6.53 -5.53
CA LEU A 113 -11.66 -5.94 -5.92
C LEU A 113 -12.85 -6.72 -5.39
N ASP A 114 -13.96 -6.01 -5.23
CA ASP A 114 -15.29 -6.61 -5.09
C ASP A 114 -16.21 -6.04 -6.16
N GLN A 115 -16.77 -6.94 -6.98
CA GLN A 115 -17.61 -6.57 -8.12
C GLN A 115 -18.99 -6.12 -7.67
N ASN A 116 -19.51 -6.67 -6.57
CA ASN A 116 -20.85 -6.36 -6.07
C ASN A 116 -20.91 -4.92 -5.53
N SER A 117 -19.94 -4.55 -4.70
CA SER A 117 -19.83 -3.20 -4.13
C SER A 117 -19.13 -2.21 -5.07
N ARG A 118 -18.58 -2.70 -6.20
CA ARG A 118 -17.80 -1.91 -7.18
C ARG A 118 -16.66 -1.12 -6.53
N ILE A 119 -15.88 -1.80 -5.69
CA ILE A 119 -14.73 -1.22 -4.97
C ILE A 119 -13.42 -1.86 -5.42
N LEU A 120 -12.37 -1.04 -5.49
CA LEU A 120 -11.01 -1.44 -5.83
C LEU A 120 -10.04 -0.90 -4.78
N TYR A 121 -9.18 -1.77 -4.27
CA TYR A 121 -8.18 -1.45 -3.26
C TYR A 121 -6.81 -1.96 -3.71
N CYS A 122 -5.79 -1.10 -3.66
CA CYS A 122 -4.40 -1.57 -3.81
C CYS A 122 -3.81 -1.93 -2.44
N ALA A 123 -3.60 -3.23 -2.21
CA ALA A 123 -3.07 -3.77 -0.97
C ALA A 123 -1.55 -3.63 -0.86
N MET A 124 -1.10 -2.38 -0.80
CA MET A 124 0.30 -1.97 -0.67
C MET A 124 0.92 -2.46 0.63
N GLU A 125 2.15 -2.98 0.57
CA GLU A 125 2.81 -3.45 1.79
C GLU A 125 3.30 -2.32 2.69
N LYS A 126 3.35 -2.62 4.01
CA LYS A 126 3.90 -1.76 5.08
C LYS A 126 3.17 -0.45 5.34
N VAL A 127 1.91 -0.35 4.91
CA VAL A 127 1.00 0.78 5.16
C VAL A 127 -0.26 0.37 5.96
N GLY A 128 -0.20 -0.76 6.68
CA GLY A 128 -1.36 -1.37 7.34
C GLY A 128 -2.14 -2.34 6.45
N SER A 129 -1.48 -2.94 5.44
CA SER A 129 -2.07 -3.90 4.50
C SER A 129 -2.76 -5.07 5.20
N THR A 130 -2.15 -5.67 6.22
CA THR A 130 -2.72 -6.82 6.93
C THR A 130 -4.10 -6.51 7.53
N PHE A 131 -4.25 -5.35 8.18
CA PHE A 131 -5.55 -4.90 8.69
C PHE A 131 -6.57 -4.72 7.56
N TRP A 132 -6.20 -4.00 6.50
CA TRP A 132 -7.11 -3.71 5.40
C TRP A 132 -7.46 -4.93 4.57
N ARG A 133 -6.56 -5.91 4.44
CA ARG A 133 -6.83 -7.18 3.77
C ARG A 133 -7.89 -7.99 4.52
N ARG A 134 -7.76 -8.13 5.85
CA ARG A 134 -8.79 -8.76 6.71
C ARG A 134 -10.12 -8.02 6.64
N LEU A 135 -10.08 -6.69 6.73
CA LEU A 135 -11.27 -5.86 6.60
C LEU A 135 -11.94 -6.04 5.23
N PHE A 136 -11.17 -6.03 4.14
CA PHE A 136 -11.70 -6.17 2.79
C PHE A 136 -12.39 -7.52 2.56
N GLN A 137 -11.94 -8.60 3.19
CA GLN A 137 -12.66 -9.88 3.14
C GLN A 137 -14.08 -9.77 3.70
N ILE A 138 -14.26 -9.00 4.77
CA ILE A 138 -15.58 -8.76 5.36
C ILE A 138 -16.41 -7.87 4.41
N LEU A 139 -15.83 -6.79 3.88
CA LEU A 139 -16.51 -5.88 2.95
C LEU A 139 -16.95 -6.60 1.66
N ALA A 140 -16.13 -7.51 1.14
CA ALA A 140 -16.41 -8.30 -0.05
C ALA A 140 -17.32 -9.52 0.20
N GLY A 141 -17.87 -9.66 1.42
CA GLY A 141 -18.74 -10.77 1.81
C GLY A 141 -18.07 -12.15 1.80
N LYS A 142 -16.73 -12.19 1.86
CA LYS A 142 -15.93 -13.43 1.87
C LYS A 142 -15.72 -13.99 3.26
N SER A 143 -15.82 -13.16 4.29
CA SER A 143 -15.80 -13.56 5.68
C SER A 143 -17.11 -13.23 6.37
N LYS A 144 -17.57 -14.14 7.24
CA LYS A 144 -18.71 -13.92 8.15
C LYS A 144 -18.29 -13.18 9.43
N SER A 145 -17.01 -12.89 9.60
CA SER A 145 -16.51 -12.15 10.74
C SER A 145 -17.13 -10.74 10.80
N LYS A 146 -17.35 -10.26 12.03
CA LYS A 146 -17.87 -8.91 12.29
C LYS A 146 -16.75 -7.90 12.53
N SER A 147 -15.52 -8.36 12.72
CA SER A 147 -14.36 -7.53 13.03
C SER A 147 -13.11 -8.06 12.33
N PRO A 148 -12.29 -7.19 11.72
CA PRO A 148 -11.04 -7.61 11.09
C PRO A 148 -10.03 -8.18 12.09
N PHE A 149 -10.20 -7.89 13.40
CA PHE A 149 -9.35 -8.44 14.47
C PHE A 149 -9.67 -9.90 14.79
N ASP A 150 -10.81 -10.43 14.32
CA ASP A 150 -11.21 -11.82 14.57
C ASP A 150 -10.74 -12.76 13.44
N ILE A 151 -10.01 -12.22 12.45
CA ILE A 151 -9.41 -12.97 11.33
C ILE A 151 -7.90 -13.02 11.57
N ASP A 152 -7.31 -14.21 11.44
CA ASP A 152 -5.86 -14.40 11.61
C ASP A 152 -5.08 -13.56 10.57
N PRO A 153 -3.98 -12.88 10.96
CA PRO A 153 -3.11 -12.17 10.03
C PRO A 153 -2.57 -13.02 8.87
N GLY A 154 -2.30 -14.31 9.09
CA GLY A 154 -1.89 -15.27 8.07
C GLY A 154 -3.00 -15.56 7.05
N ASP A 155 -4.25 -15.49 7.49
CA ASP A 155 -5.43 -15.62 6.64
C ASP A 155 -5.84 -14.30 5.98
N ALA A 156 -5.12 -13.20 6.19
CA ALA A 156 -5.45 -11.90 5.58
C ALA A 156 -5.49 -11.97 4.03
N LEU A 157 -4.71 -12.87 3.42
CA LEU A 157 -4.77 -13.18 1.98
C LEU A 157 -5.69 -14.36 1.64
N GLY A 158 -6.08 -15.16 2.63
CA GLY A 158 -6.98 -16.29 2.50
C GLY A 158 -8.43 -15.81 2.45
N GLY A 159 -9.10 -15.96 1.32
CA GLY A 159 -10.52 -15.57 1.23
C GLY A 159 -11.13 -15.56 -0.16
N ASN A 160 -10.44 -16.07 -1.20
CA ASN A 160 -10.94 -16.02 -2.58
C ASN A 160 -11.34 -14.60 -3.03
N VAL A 161 -10.63 -13.58 -2.53
CA VAL A 161 -10.83 -12.20 -3.00
C VAL A 161 -10.26 -12.10 -4.40
N LYS A 162 -11.05 -11.60 -5.35
CA LYS A 162 -10.61 -11.44 -6.73
C LYS A 162 -9.56 -10.35 -6.82
N THR A 163 -8.54 -10.60 -7.62
CA THR A 163 -7.49 -9.67 -7.96
C THR A 163 -7.54 -9.31 -9.44
N PHE A 164 -6.77 -8.31 -9.86
CA PHE A 164 -6.57 -8.07 -11.29
C PHE A 164 -5.90 -9.23 -12.00
N SER A 165 -5.18 -10.11 -11.30
CA SER A 165 -4.56 -11.30 -11.91
C SER A 165 -5.60 -12.32 -12.36
N ASP A 166 -6.81 -12.29 -11.80
CA ASP A 166 -7.92 -13.19 -12.14
C ASP A 166 -8.76 -12.71 -13.33
N LEU A 167 -8.42 -11.56 -13.93
CA LEU A 167 -9.24 -10.88 -14.94
C LEU A 167 -8.50 -10.68 -16.26
N PRO A 168 -9.20 -10.68 -17.41
CA PRO A 168 -8.61 -10.26 -18.67
C PRO A 168 -8.37 -8.74 -18.69
N PHE A 169 -7.37 -8.30 -19.45
CA PHE A 169 -6.93 -6.89 -19.47
C PHE A 169 -8.06 -5.90 -19.81
N TYR A 170 -8.95 -6.22 -20.74
CA TYR A 170 -10.05 -5.33 -21.14
C TYR A 170 -11.04 -5.04 -19.98
N MET A 171 -11.22 -5.98 -19.04
CA MET A 171 -12.05 -5.76 -17.85
C MET A 171 -11.38 -4.82 -16.86
N ILE A 172 -10.04 -4.87 -16.75
CA ILE A 172 -9.28 -4.02 -15.82
C ILE A 172 -9.52 -2.55 -16.14
N THR A 173 -9.47 -2.16 -17.42
CA THR A 173 -9.72 -0.77 -17.83
C THR A 173 -11.13 -0.29 -17.45
N ALA A 174 -12.15 -1.14 -17.65
CA ALA A 174 -13.53 -0.84 -17.28
C ALA A 174 -13.74 -0.75 -15.76
N ILE A 175 -13.02 -1.56 -14.99
CA ILE A 175 -13.06 -1.53 -13.52
C ILE A 175 -12.39 -0.26 -13.00
N VAL A 176 -11.18 0.05 -13.47
CA VAL A 176 -10.43 1.25 -13.07
C VAL A 176 -11.24 2.52 -13.35
N SER A 177 -11.95 2.59 -14.47
CA SER A 177 -12.75 3.77 -14.82
C SER A 177 -14.05 3.91 -14.03
N SER A 178 -14.61 2.82 -13.52
CA SER A 178 -16.00 2.82 -13.01
C SER A 178 -16.17 2.41 -11.55
N TYR A 179 -15.14 1.87 -10.89
CA TYR A 179 -15.19 1.46 -9.48
C TYR A 179 -14.71 2.58 -8.58
N LYS A 180 -15.13 2.58 -7.31
CA LYS A 180 -14.56 3.43 -6.27
C LYS A 180 -13.20 2.88 -5.83
N LYS A 181 -12.17 3.70 -5.91
CA LYS A 181 -10.77 3.30 -5.75
C LYS A 181 -10.17 3.96 -4.53
N PHE A 182 -9.52 3.19 -3.67
CA PHE A 182 -8.78 3.75 -2.55
C PHE A 182 -7.41 3.10 -2.37
N ILE A 183 -6.54 3.88 -1.73
CA ILE A 183 -5.17 3.49 -1.41
C ILE A 183 -4.82 4.00 -0.01
N ILE A 184 -4.02 3.23 0.71
CA ILE A 184 -3.38 3.68 1.95
C ILE A 184 -1.90 3.90 1.63
N VAL A 185 -1.36 5.03 2.08
CA VAL A 185 0.05 5.40 1.90
C VAL A 185 0.68 5.76 3.23
N ARG A 186 2.00 5.89 3.26
CA ARG A 186 2.79 6.27 4.44
C ARG A 186 3.99 7.10 3.99
N ASN A 187 4.57 7.93 4.86
CA ASN A 187 5.89 8.51 4.58
C ASN A 187 6.87 7.42 4.05
N PRO A 188 7.53 7.65 2.90
CA PRO A 188 8.31 6.62 2.21
C PRO A 188 9.53 6.13 3.03
N PHE A 189 10.19 7.02 3.77
CA PHE A 189 11.31 6.67 4.63
C PHE A 189 10.89 5.84 5.84
N GLU A 190 9.75 6.17 6.44
CA GLU A 190 9.16 5.34 7.49
C GLU A 190 8.71 3.98 6.98
N ARG A 191 8.16 3.93 5.75
CA ARG A 191 7.72 2.69 5.11
C ARG A 191 8.91 1.76 4.86
N LEU A 192 10.01 2.29 4.31
CA LEU A 192 11.25 1.53 4.09
C LEU A 192 11.82 0.99 5.40
N PHE A 193 11.90 1.83 6.44
CA PHE A 193 12.37 1.42 7.75
C PHE A 193 11.46 0.36 8.39
N SER A 194 10.15 0.50 8.24
CA SER A 194 9.20 -0.53 8.69
C SER A 194 9.39 -1.85 7.95
N GLY A 195 9.74 -1.82 6.66
CA GLY A 195 10.10 -3.01 5.90
C GLY A 195 11.34 -3.69 6.47
N TYR A 196 12.42 -2.93 6.71
CA TYR A 196 13.63 -3.44 7.35
C TYR A 196 13.34 -4.09 8.70
N ILE A 197 12.66 -3.38 9.60
CA ILE A 197 12.37 -3.86 10.95
C ILE A 197 11.52 -5.12 10.93
N ASP A 198 10.57 -5.21 9.99
CA ASP A 198 9.63 -6.32 9.94
C ASP A 198 10.17 -7.56 9.24
N LYS A 199 11.03 -7.39 8.24
CA LYS A 199 11.47 -8.49 7.38
C LYS A 199 12.92 -8.91 7.61
N ILE A 200 13.79 -7.93 7.82
CA ILE A 200 15.24 -8.16 7.91
C ILE A 200 15.66 -8.23 9.38
N PHE A 201 15.33 -7.23 10.19
CA PHE A 201 15.71 -7.18 11.60
C PHE A 201 15.10 -8.32 12.42
N SER A 202 13.80 -8.64 12.23
CA SER A 202 13.18 -9.81 12.86
C SER A 202 13.42 -11.14 12.12
N LEU A 203 14.37 -11.17 11.17
CA LEU A 203 14.89 -12.39 10.55
C LEU A 203 13.90 -13.24 9.75
N THR A 204 12.68 -12.74 9.52
CA THR A 204 11.67 -13.50 8.77
C THR A 204 12.07 -13.73 7.33
N PHE A 205 12.81 -12.80 6.73
CA PHE A 205 13.37 -12.90 5.37
C PHE A 205 14.88 -13.16 5.42
N SER A 206 15.27 -14.21 6.15
CA SER A 206 16.68 -14.61 6.29
C SER A 206 17.38 -14.84 4.94
N HIS A 207 16.66 -15.27 3.90
CA HIS A 207 17.22 -15.41 2.54
C HIS A 207 17.68 -14.07 1.95
N ILE A 208 16.90 -12.99 2.11
CA ILE A 208 17.33 -11.64 1.72
C ILE A 208 18.48 -11.19 2.62
N GLY A 209 18.40 -11.44 3.94
CA GLY A 209 19.47 -11.13 4.88
C GLY A 209 20.82 -11.73 4.46
N LYS A 210 20.85 -13.02 4.11
CA LYS A 210 22.06 -13.71 3.61
C LYS A 210 22.58 -13.07 2.32
N HIS A 211 21.68 -12.75 1.38
CA HIS A 211 22.07 -12.09 0.14
C HIS A 211 22.67 -10.70 0.39
N ILE A 212 22.12 -9.93 1.33
CA ILE A 212 22.68 -8.62 1.73
C ILE A 212 24.08 -8.81 2.30
N VAL A 213 24.27 -9.74 3.24
CA VAL A 213 25.61 -10.01 3.81
C VAL A 213 26.60 -10.41 2.72
N LEU A 214 26.20 -11.28 1.78
CA LEU A 214 27.07 -11.74 0.71
C LEU A 214 27.48 -10.65 -0.28
N THR A 215 26.60 -9.67 -0.54
CA THR A 215 26.79 -8.67 -1.59
C THR A 215 27.28 -7.32 -1.07
N GLN A 216 26.94 -6.96 0.17
CA GLN A 216 27.21 -5.64 0.73
C GLN A 216 28.33 -5.63 1.78
N ARG A 217 28.76 -6.80 2.29
CA ARG A 217 29.77 -6.92 3.35
C ARG A 217 31.02 -7.69 2.87
N PRO A 218 32.08 -7.01 2.40
CA PRO A 218 33.27 -7.64 1.83
C PRO A 218 33.96 -8.68 2.75
N ASN A 219 34.02 -8.40 4.05
CA ASN A 219 34.71 -9.23 5.04
C ASN A 219 33.74 -9.93 6.02
N ALA A 220 32.61 -10.43 5.50
CA ALA A 220 31.64 -11.14 6.33
C ALA A 220 32.16 -12.49 6.85
N THR A 221 31.90 -12.78 8.13
CA THR A 221 32.19 -14.09 8.73
C THR A 221 31.40 -15.20 8.03
N HIS A 222 31.88 -16.44 8.11
CA HIS A 222 31.15 -17.58 7.55
C HIS A 222 29.75 -17.71 8.16
N HIS A 223 29.64 -17.52 9.46
CA HIS A 223 28.38 -17.56 10.19
C HIS A 223 27.40 -16.47 9.72
N SER A 224 27.84 -15.21 9.58
CA SER A 224 27.00 -14.14 9.05
C SER A 224 26.52 -14.42 7.62
N LYS A 225 27.38 -14.98 6.74
CA LYS A 225 26.99 -15.35 5.37
C LYS A 225 25.92 -16.46 5.35
N GLN A 226 26.06 -17.45 6.23
CA GLN A 226 25.12 -18.58 6.31
C GLN A 226 23.77 -18.18 6.94
N CYS A 227 23.78 -17.25 7.89
CA CYS A 227 22.61 -16.93 8.69
C CYS A 227 21.92 -15.63 8.29
N GLY A 228 22.66 -14.64 7.79
CA GLY A 228 22.11 -13.35 7.36
C GLY A 228 21.42 -12.57 8.48
N HIS A 229 21.84 -12.79 9.73
CA HIS A 229 21.08 -12.43 10.92
C HIS A 229 21.47 -11.07 11.53
N ASP A 230 22.60 -10.54 11.12
CA ASP A 230 23.25 -9.35 11.66
C ASP A 230 23.30 -8.23 10.62
N VAL A 231 22.31 -8.18 9.71
CA VAL A 231 22.23 -7.15 8.67
C VAL A 231 21.86 -5.81 9.30
N THR A 232 22.73 -4.82 9.09
CA THR A 232 22.50 -3.44 9.54
C THR A 232 21.53 -2.70 8.62
N PHE A 233 20.92 -1.62 9.11
CA PHE A 233 20.07 -0.77 8.28
C PHE A 233 20.84 -0.15 7.11
N ALA A 234 22.11 0.22 7.30
CA ALA A 234 22.97 0.76 6.25
C ALA A 234 23.23 -0.24 5.12
N GLU A 235 23.51 -1.51 5.44
CA GLU A 235 23.67 -2.55 4.42
C GLU A 235 22.36 -2.83 3.68
N PHE A 236 21.23 -2.84 4.40
CA PHE A 236 19.92 -2.97 3.78
C PHE A 236 19.59 -1.82 2.83
N VAL A 237 19.91 -0.57 3.19
CA VAL A 237 19.71 0.60 2.32
C VAL A 237 20.54 0.49 1.05
N LYS A 238 21.82 0.07 1.14
CA LYS A 238 22.66 -0.17 -0.04
C LYS A 238 22.08 -1.22 -0.97
N TYR A 239 21.62 -2.34 -0.41
CA TYR A 239 20.90 -3.37 -1.16
C TYR A 239 19.65 -2.82 -1.85
N PHE A 240 18.82 -2.05 -1.14
CA PHE A 240 17.62 -1.43 -1.70
C PHE A 240 17.96 -0.49 -2.87
N ILE A 241 18.92 0.41 -2.70
CA ILE A 241 19.38 1.33 -3.76
C ILE A 241 19.89 0.54 -4.97
N GLN A 242 20.68 -0.51 -4.75
CA GLN A 242 21.18 -1.36 -5.82
C GLN A 242 20.03 -2.05 -6.57
N GLY A 243 19.03 -2.56 -5.85
CA GLY A 243 17.84 -3.17 -6.44
C GLY A 243 17.04 -2.17 -7.28
N GLU A 244 16.88 -0.93 -6.82
CA GLU A 244 16.20 0.13 -7.56
C GLU A 244 17.01 0.60 -8.77
N ARG A 245 18.35 0.62 -8.73
CA ARG A 245 19.18 0.97 -9.89
C ARG A 245 19.22 -0.13 -10.93
N THR A 246 19.42 -1.38 -10.49
CA THR A 246 19.61 -2.54 -11.39
C THR A 246 18.31 -3.19 -11.82
N LYS A 247 17.19 -2.82 -11.19
CA LYS A 247 15.85 -3.43 -11.38
C LYS A 247 15.79 -4.92 -11.05
N LYS A 248 16.73 -5.41 -10.21
CA LYS A 248 16.82 -6.81 -9.77
C LYS A 248 16.62 -6.92 -8.26
N HIS A 249 16.23 -8.09 -7.79
CA HIS A 249 16.06 -8.40 -6.36
C HIS A 249 15.17 -7.39 -5.61
N ARG A 250 14.14 -6.87 -6.30
CA ARG A 250 13.16 -5.97 -5.71
C ARG A 250 12.07 -6.76 -5.00
N ASP A 251 11.55 -6.22 -3.90
CA ASP A 251 10.52 -6.85 -3.09
C ASP A 251 9.41 -5.86 -2.75
N GLY A 252 8.14 -6.29 -2.85
CA GLY A 252 6.94 -5.48 -2.59
C GLY A 252 6.95 -4.75 -1.24
N HIS A 253 7.60 -5.32 -0.22
CA HIS A 253 7.70 -4.71 1.10
C HIS A 253 8.59 -3.47 1.15
N PHE A 254 9.46 -3.27 0.15
CA PHE A 254 10.47 -2.20 0.15
C PHE A 254 10.33 -1.24 -1.04
N ILE A 255 9.83 -1.70 -2.19
CA ILE A 255 9.73 -0.86 -3.41
C ILE A 255 8.94 0.43 -3.17
N PRO A 256 9.23 1.54 -3.88
CA PRO A 256 8.47 2.78 -3.80
C PRO A 256 6.96 2.59 -4.05
N MET A 257 6.15 3.42 -3.39
CA MET A 257 4.68 3.34 -3.42
C MET A 257 4.10 3.62 -4.82
N TYR A 258 4.68 4.58 -5.54
CA TYR A 258 4.30 4.92 -6.90
C TYR A 258 4.49 3.74 -7.86
N ASP A 259 5.53 2.94 -7.64
CA ASP A 259 5.80 1.75 -8.43
C ASP A 259 4.90 0.56 -8.03
N HIS A 260 4.60 0.46 -6.74
CA HIS A 260 3.78 -0.63 -6.19
C HIS A 260 2.31 -0.55 -6.63
N CYS A 261 1.72 0.65 -6.66
CA CYS A 261 0.28 0.84 -6.87
C CYS A 261 -0.07 1.80 -8.01
N LYS A 262 0.91 2.30 -8.78
CA LYS A 262 0.68 3.02 -10.04
C LYS A 262 -0.37 4.17 -9.94
N PRO A 263 -0.24 5.10 -8.97
CA PRO A 263 -1.26 6.11 -8.70
C PRO A 263 -1.61 7.00 -9.90
N CYS A 264 -0.64 7.30 -10.77
CA CYS A 264 -0.88 8.10 -11.97
C CYS A 264 -1.59 7.35 -13.12
N GLN A 265 -1.60 6.01 -13.08
CA GLN A 265 -2.27 5.17 -14.06
C GLN A 265 -3.68 4.77 -13.59
N ILE A 266 -3.83 4.56 -12.27
CA ILE A 266 -5.09 4.12 -11.68
C ILE A 266 -6.03 5.29 -11.38
N GLY A 267 -5.51 6.38 -10.79
CA GLY A 267 -6.31 7.46 -10.21
C GLY A 267 -7.11 6.96 -9.00
N TYR A 268 -6.93 7.57 -7.83
CA TYR A 268 -7.63 7.14 -6.61
C TYR A 268 -8.71 8.15 -6.21
N ASP A 269 -9.86 7.63 -5.78
CA ASP A 269 -10.98 8.45 -5.27
C ASP A 269 -10.72 8.89 -3.82
N TYR A 270 -10.09 8.00 -3.03
CA TYR A 270 -9.73 8.23 -1.63
C TYR A 270 -8.28 7.84 -1.35
N ILE A 271 -7.55 8.70 -0.64
CA ILE A 271 -6.13 8.50 -0.31
C ILE A 271 -6.01 8.59 1.21
N ALA A 272 -5.89 7.45 1.87
CA ALA A 272 -5.62 7.40 3.30
C ALA A 272 -4.13 7.49 3.59
N LYS A 273 -3.77 8.16 4.69
CA LYS A 273 -2.40 8.19 5.21
C LYS A 273 -2.33 7.33 6.48
N LEU A 274 -1.28 6.53 6.65
CA LEU A 274 -1.12 5.69 7.85
C LEU A 274 -1.09 6.54 9.13
N GLU A 275 -0.56 7.75 9.02
CA GLU A 275 -0.51 8.77 10.08
C GLU A 275 -1.90 9.22 10.54
N THR A 276 -2.91 9.08 9.68
CA THR A 276 -4.33 9.40 9.94
C THR A 276 -5.25 8.17 9.75
N LEU A 277 -4.70 6.95 9.85
CA LEU A 277 -5.36 5.72 9.42
C LEU A 277 -6.77 5.53 10.00
N GLU A 278 -6.95 5.75 11.29
CA GLU A 278 -8.26 5.60 11.96
C GLU A 278 -9.31 6.50 11.30
N LYS A 279 -9.07 7.82 11.25
CA LYS A 279 -10.02 8.78 10.67
C LYS A 279 -10.29 8.48 9.19
N ASP A 280 -9.23 8.19 8.43
CA ASP A 280 -9.35 7.88 7.01
C ASP A 280 -10.12 6.57 6.76
N THR A 281 -9.91 5.54 7.59
CA THR A 281 -10.63 4.26 7.51
C THR A 281 -12.11 4.45 7.74
N ILE A 282 -12.48 5.14 8.82
CA ILE A 282 -13.89 5.41 9.15
C ILE A 282 -14.55 6.23 8.04
N TYR A 283 -13.84 7.24 7.50
CA TYR A 283 -14.33 8.05 6.39
C TYR A 283 -14.57 7.21 5.13
N ILE A 284 -13.56 6.45 4.69
CA ILE A 284 -13.64 5.61 3.48
C ILE A 284 -14.81 4.62 3.60
N LEU A 285 -14.96 3.95 4.75
CA LEU A 285 -16.07 3.01 4.96
C LEU A 285 -17.44 3.70 4.83
N LYS A 286 -17.61 4.89 5.39
CA LYS A 286 -18.86 5.68 5.24
C LYS A 286 -19.11 6.04 3.77
N GLN A 287 -18.08 6.48 3.04
CA GLN A 287 -18.19 6.82 1.62
C GLN A 287 -18.44 5.62 0.69
N LEU A 288 -18.06 4.42 1.14
CA LEU A 288 -18.31 3.16 0.45
C LEU A 288 -19.62 2.48 0.91
N ASN A 289 -20.47 3.18 1.67
CA ASN A 289 -21.75 2.69 2.21
C ASN A 289 -21.62 1.54 3.24
N PHE A 290 -20.46 1.40 3.88
CA PHE A 290 -20.22 0.44 4.98
C PHE A 290 -20.32 1.11 6.37
N SER A 291 -21.33 1.95 6.58
CA SER A 291 -21.49 2.75 7.81
C SER A 291 -21.59 1.91 9.09
N SER A 292 -22.20 0.72 9.03
CA SER A 292 -22.26 -0.21 10.18
C SER A 292 -20.86 -0.68 10.60
N MET A 293 -20.02 -1.06 9.62
CA MET A 293 -18.62 -1.43 9.86
C MET A 293 -17.81 -0.23 10.39
N ALA A 294 -18.04 0.97 9.85
CA ALA A 294 -17.41 2.19 10.33
C ALA A 294 -17.72 2.44 11.82
N SER A 295 -19.00 2.39 12.21
CA SER A 295 -19.43 2.59 13.60
C SER A 295 -18.88 1.52 14.55
N SER A 296 -18.76 0.27 14.08
CA SER A 296 -18.16 -0.83 14.85
C SER A 296 -16.67 -0.59 15.13
N LEU A 297 -15.93 -0.12 14.13
CA LEU A 297 -14.49 0.12 14.22
C LEU A 297 -14.13 1.39 14.97
N GLU A 298 -14.99 2.41 14.95
CA GLU A 298 -14.76 3.69 15.62
C GLU A 298 -14.53 3.52 17.14
N LYS A 299 -15.12 2.48 17.73
CA LYS A 299 -14.92 2.13 19.15
C LYS A 299 -13.66 1.28 19.34
N GLY A 300 -12.65 1.89 19.94
CA GLY A 300 -11.44 1.17 20.37
C GLY A 300 -10.47 0.83 19.24
N PHE A 301 -10.59 1.47 18.07
CA PHE A 301 -9.70 1.24 16.91
C PHE A 301 -8.24 1.17 17.31
N LYS A 302 -7.75 2.18 18.04
CA LYS A 302 -6.33 2.31 18.40
C LYS A 302 -5.86 1.19 19.32
N GLU A 303 -6.63 0.91 20.36
CA GLU A 303 -6.27 -0.07 21.38
C GLU A 303 -6.27 -1.48 20.78
N LYS A 304 -7.32 -1.83 20.04
CA LYS A 304 -7.41 -3.10 19.31
C LYS A 304 -6.27 -3.26 18.31
N THR A 305 -6.01 -2.24 17.49
CA THR A 305 -4.88 -2.28 16.54
C THR A 305 -3.53 -2.44 17.23
N LYS A 306 -3.33 -1.80 18.40
CA LYS A 306 -2.08 -1.92 19.16
C LYS A 306 -1.90 -3.33 19.72
N ASN A 307 -2.96 -3.90 20.30
CA ASN A 307 -2.93 -5.24 20.90
C ASN A 307 -2.79 -6.33 19.84
N ASP A 308 -3.60 -6.28 18.77
CA ASP A 308 -3.51 -7.18 17.61
C ASP A 308 -2.09 -7.18 17.01
N SER A 309 -1.48 -5.99 16.90
CA SER A 309 -0.11 -5.84 16.43
C SER A 309 0.95 -6.44 17.38
N ALA A 310 0.71 -6.49 18.69
CA ALA A 310 1.63 -7.09 19.66
C ALA A 310 1.46 -8.62 19.69
N GLU A 311 0.22 -9.09 19.60
CA GLU A 311 -0.15 -10.50 19.50
C GLU A 311 0.43 -11.13 18.23
N ASP A 312 0.21 -10.52 17.07
CA ASP A 312 0.74 -10.97 15.76
C ASP A 312 2.27 -11.14 15.79
N GLN A 313 2.99 -10.17 16.36
CA GLN A 313 4.45 -10.27 16.44
C GLN A 313 4.94 -11.30 17.45
N THR A 314 4.17 -11.50 18.51
CA THR A 314 4.46 -12.55 19.48
C THR A 314 4.20 -13.93 18.85
N ASP A 315 3.10 -14.11 18.14
CA ASP A 315 2.85 -15.34 17.38
C ASP A 315 3.97 -15.61 16.35
N LEU A 316 4.37 -14.59 15.59
CA LEU A 316 5.46 -14.67 14.62
C LEU A 316 6.78 -15.14 15.27
N LEU A 317 7.13 -14.59 16.44
CA LEU A 317 8.31 -14.99 17.21
C LEU A 317 8.29 -16.49 17.50
N PHE A 318 7.20 -16.99 18.08
CA PHE A 318 7.11 -18.40 18.51
C PHE A 318 6.94 -19.36 17.33
N ARG A 319 6.25 -18.93 16.26
CA ARG A 319 6.10 -19.67 14.99
C ARG A 319 7.45 -19.91 14.32
N TYR A 320 8.32 -18.91 14.27
CA TYR A 320 9.62 -19.01 13.60
C TYR A 320 10.78 -19.40 14.53
N MET A 321 10.54 -19.50 15.84
CA MET A 321 11.57 -19.75 16.86
C MET A 321 12.51 -20.90 16.50
N LYS A 322 11.97 -22.10 16.21
CA LYS A 322 12.76 -23.29 15.87
C LYS A 322 13.65 -23.11 14.64
N VAL A 323 13.23 -22.30 13.69
CA VAL A 323 13.99 -22.04 12.46
C VAL A 323 15.13 -21.07 12.75
N LEU A 324 14.85 -20.02 13.53
CA LEU A 324 15.83 -18.99 13.90
C LEU A 324 16.91 -19.52 14.84
N GLU A 325 16.57 -20.48 15.71
CA GLU A 325 17.49 -21.11 16.67
C GLU A 325 18.69 -21.82 16.04
N LYS A 326 18.61 -22.15 14.75
CA LYS A 326 19.73 -22.70 13.99
C LYS A 326 20.90 -21.73 13.85
N CYS A 327 20.64 -20.44 14.02
CA CYS A 327 21.59 -19.36 13.79
C CYS A 327 21.87 -18.52 15.03
N ILE A 328 20.88 -18.31 15.89
CA ILE A 328 20.99 -17.44 17.06
C ILE A 328 20.31 -18.12 18.25
N SER A 329 20.78 -17.89 19.47
CA SER A 329 20.14 -18.47 20.67
C SER A 329 18.69 -17.97 20.84
N ARG A 330 17.84 -18.80 21.48
CA ARG A 330 16.46 -18.44 21.83
C ARG A 330 16.38 -17.10 22.57
N HIS A 331 17.29 -16.87 23.51
CA HIS A 331 17.36 -15.64 24.29
C HIS A 331 17.58 -14.40 23.40
N GLU A 332 18.52 -14.47 22.47
CA GLU A 332 18.82 -13.35 21.56
C GLU A 332 17.68 -13.12 20.56
N ILE A 333 17.00 -14.17 20.07
CA ILE A 333 15.82 -14.03 19.21
C ILE A 333 14.69 -13.29 19.95
N GLN A 334 14.41 -13.67 21.19
CA GLN A 334 13.40 -13.00 22.02
C GLN A 334 13.79 -11.53 22.28
N LYS A 335 15.07 -11.22 22.52
CA LYS A 335 15.57 -9.84 22.64
C LYS A 335 15.41 -9.03 21.36
N ILE A 336 15.62 -9.63 20.19
CA ILE A 336 15.40 -8.98 18.90
C ILE A 336 13.93 -8.57 18.76
N PHE A 337 12.99 -9.47 19.05
CA PHE A 337 11.56 -9.14 19.01
C PHE A 337 11.16 -8.13 20.08
N TRP A 338 11.76 -8.18 21.27
CA TRP A 338 11.56 -7.16 22.30
C TRP A 338 11.98 -5.78 21.78
N ARG A 339 13.17 -5.71 21.16
CA ARG A 339 13.70 -4.47 20.58
C ARG A 339 12.82 -3.98 19.42
N LYS A 340 12.26 -4.88 18.62
CA LYS A 340 11.29 -4.55 17.56
C LYS A 340 10.08 -3.82 18.15
N GLU A 341 9.51 -4.31 19.26
CA GLU A 341 8.36 -3.66 19.91
C GLU A 341 8.70 -2.29 20.53
N GLN A 342 9.93 -2.10 21.00
CA GLN A 342 10.43 -0.78 21.41
C GLN A 342 10.52 0.20 20.22
N ILE A 343 11.08 -0.24 19.09
CA ILE A 343 11.21 0.56 17.86
C ILE A 343 9.83 0.96 17.32
N ARG A 344 8.84 0.08 17.44
CA ARG A 344 7.44 0.34 17.02
C ARG A 344 6.68 1.25 18.01
N GLY A 345 7.28 1.58 19.14
CA GLY A 345 6.65 2.39 20.19
C GLY A 345 5.49 1.66 20.88
N ILE A 346 5.56 0.33 20.95
CA ILE A 346 4.58 -0.50 21.66
C ILE A 346 4.93 -0.58 23.14
N ILE A 347 6.22 -0.75 23.44
CA ILE A 347 6.80 -0.76 24.79
C ILE A 347 7.87 0.31 24.94
N ASP A 348 8.16 0.68 26.19
CA ASP A 348 9.12 1.74 26.50
C ASP A 348 10.56 1.34 26.11
N PRO A 349 11.31 2.21 25.39
CA PRO A 349 12.65 1.88 24.92
C PRO A 349 13.69 1.67 26.03
N ASP A 350 13.42 2.15 27.24
CA ASP A 350 14.36 2.04 28.38
C ASP A 350 14.11 0.79 29.22
N ILE A 351 12.97 0.11 29.03
CA ILE A 351 12.67 -1.15 29.72
C ILE A 351 13.47 -2.28 29.07
N ARG A 352 14.45 -2.82 29.81
CA ARG A 352 15.27 -3.94 29.37
C ARG A 352 14.44 -5.22 29.24
N PHE A 353 14.91 -6.12 28.38
CA PHE A 353 14.34 -7.46 28.26
C PHE A 353 14.39 -8.16 29.63
N PRO A 354 13.25 -8.60 30.19
CA PRO A 354 13.16 -8.93 31.62
C PRO A 354 13.50 -10.39 31.95
N PHE A 355 13.81 -11.23 30.96
CA PHE A 355 14.06 -12.66 31.17
C PHE A 355 15.55 -12.97 31.04
N SER A 356 16.07 -13.83 31.90
CA SER A 356 17.41 -14.42 31.79
C SER A 356 17.48 -15.45 30.66
N GLU A 357 18.68 -15.89 30.29
CA GLU A 357 18.87 -16.99 29.32
C GLU A 357 18.17 -18.28 29.75
N LYS A 358 18.22 -18.61 31.05
CA LYS A 358 17.54 -19.78 31.62
C LYS A 358 16.03 -19.68 31.48
N GLU A 359 15.43 -18.55 31.84
CA GLU A 359 13.99 -18.33 31.70
C GLU A 359 13.56 -18.33 30.24
N SER A 360 14.38 -17.74 29.36
CA SER A 360 14.13 -17.68 27.92
C SER A 360 13.99 -19.08 27.31
N SER A 361 14.70 -20.08 27.83
CA SER A 361 14.65 -21.47 27.35
C SER A 361 13.26 -22.11 27.46
N SER A 362 12.49 -21.75 28.47
CA SER A 362 11.16 -22.32 28.76
C SER A 362 10.02 -21.29 28.67
N LEU A 363 10.31 -20.08 28.19
CA LEU A 363 9.34 -18.99 28.11
C LEU A 363 8.20 -19.33 27.16
N THR A 364 6.96 -19.20 27.62
CA THR A 364 5.77 -19.41 26.77
C THR A 364 5.36 -18.14 26.03
N GLN A 365 4.52 -18.30 25.01
CA GLN A 365 3.94 -17.21 24.24
C GLN A 365 3.15 -16.24 25.14
N GLU A 366 2.33 -16.78 26.05
CA GLU A 366 1.52 -16.01 26.99
C GLU A 366 2.39 -15.23 27.97
N GLN A 367 3.48 -15.84 28.47
CA GLN A 367 4.40 -15.18 29.40
C GLN A 367 5.12 -14.00 28.73
N TYR A 368 5.59 -14.18 27.49
CA TYR A 368 6.24 -13.12 26.71
C TYR A 368 5.26 -11.99 26.39
N LEU A 369 4.06 -12.30 25.90
CA LEU A 369 3.01 -11.32 25.60
C LEU A 369 2.60 -10.54 26.87
N GLY A 370 2.43 -11.25 27.99
CA GLY A 370 2.13 -10.63 29.28
C GLY A 370 3.23 -9.66 29.73
N ALA A 371 4.51 -9.97 29.46
CA ALA A 371 5.61 -9.06 29.75
C ALA A 371 5.60 -7.81 28.85
N LEU A 372 5.23 -7.94 27.57
CA LEU A 372 5.03 -6.78 26.69
C LEU A 372 3.93 -5.85 27.23
N HIS A 373 2.77 -6.41 27.62
CA HIS A 373 1.65 -5.63 28.15
C HIS A 373 2.00 -4.89 29.45
N ARG A 374 2.87 -5.46 30.30
CA ARG A 374 3.37 -4.79 31.50
C ARG A 374 4.42 -3.71 31.20
N SER A 375 5.06 -3.76 30.04
CA SER A 375 6.21 -2.91 29.68
C SER A 375 5.85 -1.71 28.79
N VAL A 376 4.56 -1.36 28.72
CA VAL A 376 4.11 -0.20 27.93
C VAL A 376 4.74 1.10 28.45
N GLY A 377 4.89 1.27 29.77
CA GLY A 377 5.59 2.42 30.35
C GLY A 377 5.10 3.77 29.79
N ARG A 378 6.03 4.61 29.31
CA ARG A 378 5.70 5.93 28.74
C ARG A 378 4.98 5.85 27.40
N THR A 379 4.98 4.73 26.69
CA THR A 379 4.27 4.58 25.39
C THR A 379 2.75 4.51 25.53
N ARG A 380 2.22 4.57 26.76
CA ARG A 380 0.81 4.86 27.02
C ARG A 380 0.41 6.22 26.44
N SER A 381 1.31 7.21 26.50
CA SER A 381 1.13 8.48 25.79
C SER A 381 1.40 8.28 24.30
N LYS A 382 0.46 8.74 23.47
CA LYS A 382 0.56 8.71 22.01
C LYS A 382 1.75 9.55 21.53
N GLU A 383 1.98 10.67 22.18
CA GLU A 383 3.05 11.64 21.89
C GLU A 383 4.40 10.98 22.15
N MET A 384 4.55 10.32 23.29
CA MET A 384 5.78 9.57 23.64
C MET A 384 6.01 8.39 22.70
N ALA A 385 4.98 7.60 22.39
CA ALA A 385 5.09 6.50 21.43
C ALA A 385 5.51 7.00 20.03
N LYS A 386 4.96 8.14 19.59
CA LYS A 386 5.36 8.78 18.32
C LYS A 386 6.80 9.28 18.38
N LYS A 387 7.20 9.90 19.48
CA LYS A 387 8.58 10.38 19.71
C LYS A 387 9.57 9.22 19.63
N PHE A 388 9.35 8.13 20.36
CA PHE A 388 10.28 6.99 20.35
C PHE A 388 10.40 6.31 18.99
N ARG A 389 9.29 6.17 18.24
CA ARG A 389 9.35 5.71 16.84
C ARG A 389 10.22 6.64 15.99
N ARG A 390 10.06 7.95 16.16
CA ARG A 390 10.80 8.97 15.42
C ARG A 390 12.29 8.96 15.77
N ASP A 391 12.63 8.83 17.05
CA ASP A 391 14.01 8.77 17.52
C ASP A 391 14.71 7.50 17.00
N ALA A 392 14.03 6.36 17.01
CA ALA A 392 14.55 5.11 16.44
C ALA A 392 14.78 5.21 14.93
N LEU A 393 13.85 5.85 14.20
CA LEU A 393 13.97 6.13 12.78
C LEU A 393 15.21 6.99 12.49
N LEU A 394 15.32 8.15 13.16
CA LEU A 394 16.45 9.07 12.99
C LEU A 394 17.79 8.41 13.31
N LYS A 395 17.85 7.64 14.40
CA LYS A 395 19.05 6.90 14.78
C LYS A 395 19.45 5.87 13.72
N ALA A 396 18.49 5.24 13.05
CA ALA A 396 18.80 4.31 11.96
C ALA A 396 19.33 5.08 10.73
N TYR A 397 18.65 6.14 10.32
CA TYR A 397 19.05 6.94 9.16
C TYR A 397 20.37 7.70 9.35
N SER A 398 20.73 8.07 10.59
CA SER A 398 22.04 8.67 10.88
C SER A 398 23.22 7.74 10.63
N THR A 399 22.99 6.42 10.46
CA THR A 399 24.04 5.45 10.09
C THR A 399 24.29 5.37 8.58
N ILE A 400 23.47 6.05 7.76
CA ILE A 400 23.53 5.97 6.31
C ILE A 400 24.55 6.99 5.77
N PRO A 401 25.49 6.58 4.90
CA PRO A 401 26.38 7.51 4.23
C PRO A 401 25.60 8.59 3.46
N LYS A 402 26.09 9.83 3.45
CA LYS A 402 25.42 10.96 2.78
C LYS A 402 25.06 10.67 1.32
N SER A 403 25.97 10.02 0.57
CA SER A 403 25.73 9.63 -0.83
C SER A 403 24.54 8.68 -1.00
N ASP A 404 24.37 7.74 -0.07
CA ASP A 404 23.29 6.76 -0.10
C ASP A 404 21.97 7.42 0.32
N LEU A 405 22.01 8.36 1.27
CA LEU A 405 20.84 9.13 1.67
C LEU A 405 20.32 10.01 0.54
N GLU A 406 21.19 10.70 -0.20
CA GLU A 406 20.79 11.48 -1.38
C GLU A 406 20.22 10.57 -2.50
N ALA A 407 20.79 9.38 -2.69
CA ALA A 407 20.22 8.41 -3.63
C ALA A 407 18.82 7.93 -3.20
N LEU A 408 18.57 7.73 -1.90
CA LEU A 408 17.24 7.41 -1.39
C LEU A 408 16.23 8.53 -1.64
N LYS A 409 16.62 9.79 -1.42
CA LYS A 409 15.77 10.95 -1.68
C LYS A 409 15.33 11.00 -3.15
N GLU A 410 16.26 10.77 -4.08
CA GLU A 410 15.93 10.73 -5.50
C GLU A 410 15.01 9.55 -5.86
N ILE A 411 15.23 8.37 -5.27
CA ILE A 411 14.37 7.20 -5.48
C ILE A 411 12.95 7.44 -4.96
N PHE A 412 12.80 8.10 -3.80
CA PHE A 412 11.50 8.35 -3.17
C PHE A 412 10.85 9.67 -3.57
N LYS A 413 11.53 10.51 -4.36
CA LYS A 413 10.99 11.76 -4.87
C LYS A 413 9.58 11.63 -5.48
N PRO A 414 9.27 10.60 -6.30
CA PRO A 414 7.91 10.42 -6.80
C PRO A 414 6.88 10.20 -5.69
N ASP A 415 7.21 9.42 -4.67
CA ASP A 415 6.30 9.17 -3.53
C ASP A 415 6.05 10.45 -2.73
N CYS A 416 7.11 11.25 -2.50
CA CYS A 416 7.00 12.54 -1.82
C CYS A 416 6.12 13.52 -2.59
N GLU A 417 6.37 13.66 -3.90
CA GLU A 417 5.61 14.58 -4.75
C GLU A 417 4.15 14.12 -4.90
N ILE A 418 3.88 12.86 -5.22
CA ILE A 418 2.52 12.36 -5.46
C ILE A 418 1.65 12.43 -4.20
N PHE A 419 2.22 12.15 -3.03
CA PHE A 419 1.45 12.02 -1.79
C PHE A 419 1.68 13.15 -0.78
N ASP A 420 2.38 14.22 -1.17
CA ASP A 420 2.65 15.40 -0.34
C ASP A 420 3.33 15.00 0.99
N TYR A 421 4.51 14.39 0.88
CA TYR A 421 5.39 14.10 2.01
C TYR A 421 6.67 14.93 1.92
N ASP A 422 7.21 15.30 3.09
CA ASP A 422 8.52 15.94 3.20
C ASP A 422 9.65 14.94 2.88
N CYS A 423 10.31 15.17 1.76
CA CYS A 423 11.42 14.36 1.28
C CYS A 423 12.74 14.58 2.05
N ASN A 424 12.79 15.56 2.96
CA ASN A 424 13.92 15.82 3.87
C ASN A 424 13.60 15.42 5.32
N SER A 425 12.62 14.55 5.51
CA SER A 425 12.16 14.14 6.85
C SER A 425 13.15 13.27 7.64
N VAL A 426 14.27 12.82 7.07
CA VAL A 426 15.27 11.95 7.75
C VAL A 426 16.70 12.42 7.57
#